data_AF-A0A2M9JLX3-F1
#
_entry.id   AF-A0A2M9JLX3-F1
#
_cell.length_a   1.000
_cell.length_b   1.000
_cell.length_c   1.000
_cell.angle_alpha   90.00
_cell.angle_beta   90.00
_cell.angle_gamma   90.00
#
_symmetry.space_group_name_H-M   'P 1'
#
loop_
_entity.id
_entity.type
_entity.pdbx_description
1 polymer ?
#
loop_
_entity_poly.entity_id
_entity_poly.type
_entity_poly.pdbx_seq_one_letter_code
_entity_poly.pdbx_strand_id
1 'polypeptide(L)'
;MPEDAPPNGGALGPRARVLEMQTKLHRWTVADTGRRFDDLFNFVHDPATLLVAFDRVAGNQGARTPGVDGLTATDVEESIGVPGFLNDLRAALKDGTFRPLPVRERMIPKPGGSGKVRKLGIPTIADRVVQAALKLVLEPIFEADFKPVSYGFRPRRRAQDAIAEIHYFGTRGYRWVLDADIEACFDSIDHTALMDRVRRRVKDKRVLTLVKAFLKAGVLTELGENKETLTGTPQGGILSPLLANIALSALDEHLHGPWEPSGAMATEGKRAYRRRKGQPTWRVVRYADDFVVLVHGTEADTAALREEVAGVLEPLGLRLSQAKTRITHMSDGFDFLGFRIQWKRKGGTTKWHVYTFIADRPIRSLKAKVRALTGRTSQQDLVTVLKRITQIMRGWANYFKHAVAKHVFDRLDAFVWWRLIRMLRERHRWSWGDVRRRFTTANGRWRPIAADGIELFRIASVTVSRYRYRASTIPNPWQPANPV
;
A
#
# COMPACT_ATOMS: atom_id res chain seq x y z
N MET A 1 38.60 -43.30 15.58
CA MET A 1 37.78 -44.00 14.56
C MET A 1 36.34 -43.67 14.88
N PRO A 2 35.65 -42.86 14.05
CA PRO A 2 34.38 -42.21 14.39
C PRO A 2 33.18 -42.85 13.70
N GLU A 3 32.07 -42.97 14.42
CA GLU A 3 30.66 -43.08 14.01
C GLU A 3 29.94 -42.67 15.30
N ASP A 4 29.29 -41.52 15.46
CA ASP A 4 28.20 -40.99 14.66
C ASP A 4 28.23 -39.45 14.67
N ALA A 5 28.42 -38.86 13.50
CA ALA A 5 28.00 -37.49 13.23
C ALA A 5 26.57 -37.54 12.67
N PRO A 6 25.61 -36.73 13.17
CA PRO A 6 24.33 -36.60 12.51
C PRO A 6 24.55 -35.96 11.12
N PRO A 7 23.79 -36.39 10.09
CA PRO A 7 24.07 -36.01 8.71
C PRO A 7 23.84 -34.51 8.51
N ASN A 8 24.91 -33.82 8.13
CA ASN A 8 24.86 -32.47 7.59
C ASN A 8 24.08 -32.44 6.26
N GLY A 9 23.24 -31.42 6.07
CA GLY A 9 22.95 -30.89 4.73
C GLY A 9 21.56 -31.11 4.16
N GLY A 10 20.48 -30.92 4.92
CA GLY A 10 19.15 -30.71 4.33
C GLY A 10 19.12 -29.37 3.59
N ALA A 11 19.20 -29.39 2.25
CA ALA A 11 19.17 -28.18 1.44
C ALA A 11 17.90 -27.36 1.72
N LEU A 12 18.07 -26.17 2.31
CA LEU A 12 16.98 -25.21 2.53
C LEU A 12 16.26 -24.93 1.20
N GLY A 13 14.93 -25.05 1.19
CA GLY A 13 14.14 -24.72 0.00
C GLY A 13 14.37 -23.26 -0.46
N PRO A 14 14.11 -22.93 -1.74
CA PRO A 14 14.44 -21.63 -2.33
C PRO A 14 13.98 -20.41 -1.51
N ARG A 15 12.77 -20.48 -0.95
CA ARG A 15 12.21 -19.43 -0.08
C ARG A 15 12.98 -19.24 1.22
N ALA A 16 13.44 -20.33 1.83
CA ALA A 16 14.19 -20.29 3.08
C ALA A 16 15.60 -19.71 2.85
N ARG A 17 16.27 -20.11 1.77
CA ARG A 17 17.57 -19.54 1.35
C ARG A 17 17.47 -18.03 1.08
N VAL A 18 16.43 -17.59 0.38
CA VAL A 18 16.19 -16.15 0.15
C VAL A 18 15.93 -15.43 1.47
N LEU A 19 15.11 -15.99 2.37
CA LEU A 19 14.84 -15.38 3.66
C LEU A 19 16.09 -15.27 4.54
N GLU A 20 16.96 -16.27 4.52
CA GLU A 20 18.24 -16.26 5.25
C GLU A 20 19.15 -15.13 4.72
N MET A 21 19.29 -15.01 3.39
CA MET A 21 20.00 -13.92 2.75
C MET A 21 19.44 -12.55 3.14
N GLN A 22 18.12 -12.38 3.08
CA GLN A 22 17.48 -11.12 3.48
C GLN A 22 17.70 -10.79 4.96
N THR A 23 17.62 -11.80 5.83
CA THR A 23 17.87 -11.67 7.27
C THR A 23 19.31 -11.21 7.55
N LYS A 24 20.28 -11.78 6.83
CA LYS A 24 21.69 -11.41 6.92
C LYS A 24 21.94 -9.98 6.45
N LEU A 25 21.40 -9.60 5.28
CA LEU A 25 21.49 -8.24 4.75
C LEU A 25 20.89 -7.22 5.72
N HIS A 26 19.70 -7.51 6.26
CA HIS A 26 19.04 -6.65 7.22
C HIS A 26 19.88 -6.48 8.51
N ARG A 27 20.33 -7.59 9.10
CA ARG A 27 21.15 -7.58 10.32
C ARG A 27 22.44 -6.76 10.14
N TRP A 28 23.13 -6.93 9.01
CA TRP A 28 24.34 -6.17 8.71
C TRP A 28 24.06 -4.67 8.53
N THR A 29 22.92 -4.32 7.96
CA THR A 29 22.52 -2.91 7.76
C THR A 29 22.19 -2.24 9.09
N VAL A 30 21.53 -2.95 10.01
CA VAL A 30 21.23 -2.45 11.36
C VAL A 30 22.49 -2.30 12.22
N ALA A 31 23.44 -3.24 12.10
CA ALA A 31 24.68 -3.20 12.87
C ALA A 31 25.62 -2.06 12.46
N ASP A 32 25.59 -1.66 11.17
CA ASP A 32 26.41 -0.58 10.63
C ASP A 32 25.60 0.29 9.67
N THR A 33 25.21 1.47 10.14
CA THR A 33 24.42 2.46 9.38
C THR A 33 25.22 3.12 8.26
N GLY A 34 26.54 2.98 8.24
CA GLY A 34 27.40 3.44 7.14
C GLY A 34 27.69 2.36 6.09
N ARG A 35 27.29 1.10 6.33
CA ARG A 35 27.66 -0.02 5.47
C ARG A 35 27.12 0.14 4.04
N ARG A 36 28.03 -0.05 3.09
CA ARG A 36 27.73 -0.08 1.65
C ARG A 36 27.99 -1.48 1.10
N PHE A 37 27.04 -2.00 0.33
CA PHE A 37 27.10 -3.34 -0.25
C PHE A 37 27.55 -3.31 -1.72
N ASP A 38 28.56 -4.09 -2.07
CA ASP A 38 29.21 -4.10 -3.39
C ASP A 38 29.06 -5.40 -4.19
N ASP A 39 28.52 -6.47 -3.58
CA ASP A 39 28.28 -7.75 -4.26
C ASP A 39 26.80 -8.21 -4.20
N LEU A 40 25.88 -7.26 -4.36
CA LEU A 40 24.44 -7.55 -4.33
C LEU A 40 23.94 -8.24 -5.60
N PHE A 41 24.59 -8.02 -6.74
CA PHE A 41 24.16 -8.57 -8.02
C PHE A 41 24.15 -10.10 -8.02
N ASN A 42 25.07 -10.72 -7.29
CA ASN A 42 25.12 -12.18 -7.11
C ASN A 42 23.85 -12.75 -6.47
N PHE A 43 23.19 -12.00 -5.58
CA PHE A 43 21.91 -12.40 -5.03
C PHE A 43 20.74 -12.16 -5.99
N VAL A 44 20.85 -11.18 -6.90
CA VAL A 44 19.78 -10.85 -7.87
C VAL A 44 19.61 -11.96 -8.90
N HIS A 45 20.72 -12.52 -9.42
CA HIS A 45 20.69 -13.61 -10.40
C HIS A 45 20.84 -15.01 -9.79
N ASP A 46 20.83 -15.13 -8.45
CA ASP A 46 20.82 -16.42 -7.78
C ASP A 46 19.57 -17.24 -8.19
N PRO A 47 19.70 -18.53 -8.54
CA PRO A 47 18.58 -19.35 -8.98
C PRO A 47 17.42 -19.39 -7.98
N ALA A 48 17.70 -19.42 -6.67
CA ALA A 48 16.65 -19.40 -5.66
C ALA A 48 15.93 -18.06 -5.61
N THR A 49 16.65 -16.94 -5.75
CA THR A 49 16.06 -15.59 -5.83
C THR A 49 15.16 -15.46 -7.06
N LEU A 50 15.63 -15.86 -8.23
CA LEU A 50 14.86 -15.77 -9.48
C LEU A 50 13.60 -16.63 -9.44
N LEU A 51 13.69 -17.83 -8.86
CA LEU A 51 12.52 -18.70 -8.68
C LEU A 51 11.50 -18.08 -7.71
N VAL A 52 11.94 -17.57 -6.55
CA VAL A 52 11.04 -16.90 -5.60
C VAL A 52 10.44 -15.61 -6.20
N ALA A 53 11.19 -14.91 -7.04
CA ALA A 53 10.72 -13.75 -7.77
C ALA A 53 9.63 -14.15 -8.79
N PHE A 54 9.84 -15.23 -9.56
CA PHE A 54 8.86 -15.77 -10.50
C PHE A 54 7.57 -16.19 -9.80
N ASP A 55 7.66 -17.00 -8.73
CA ASP A 55 6.51 -17.41 -7.92
C ASP A 55 5.66 -16.21 -7.47
N ARG A 56 6.33 -15.13 -7.05
CA ARG A 56 5.63 -13.89 -6.64
C ARG A 56 4.92 -13.22 -7.80
N VAL A 57 5.53 -13.21 -8.99
CA VAL A 57 4.92 -12.61 -10.19
C VAL A 57 3.75 -13.45 -10.69
N ALA A 58 3.91 -14.77 -10.76
CA ALA A 58 2.90 -15.72 -11.18
C ALA A 58 1.70 -15.78 -10.21
N GLY A 59 1.95 -15.66 -8.90
CA GLY A 59 0.90 -15.62 -7.88
C GLY A 59 0.08 -14.32 -7.82
N ASN A 60 0.47 -13.27 -8.55
CA ASN A 60 -0.22 -11.98 -8.52
C ASN A 60 -1.40 -11.92 -9.51
N GLN A 61 -2.40 -11.08 -9.22
CA GLN A 61 -3.55 -10.86 -10.13
C GLN A 61 -3.14 -10.36 -11.53
N GLY A 62 -1.97 -9.72 -11.66
CA GLY A 62 -1.42 -9.25 -12.92
C GLY A 62 -0.69 -10.31 -13.75
N ALA A 63 -0.58 -11.56 -13.27
CA ALA A 63 0.14 -12.65 -13.93
C ALA A 63 -0.35 -12.92 -15.37
N ARG A 64 -1.65 -12.75 -15.61
CA ARG A 64 -2.32 -12.92 -16.91
C ARG A 64 -2.28 -11.68 -17.80
N THR A 65 -1.58 -10.62 -17.38
CA THR A 65 -1.50 -9.38 -18.17
C THR A 65 -0.13 -9.30 -18.81
N PRO A 66 -0.05 -9.37 -20.15
CA PRO A 66 1.23 -9.32 -20.86
C PRO A 66 1.79 -7.91 -20.93
N GLY A 67 3.11 -7.83 -21.07
CA GLY A 67 3.84 -6.60 -21.39
C GLY A 67 3.77 -6.27 -22.87
N VAL A 68 4.81 -5.63 -23.39
CA VAL A 68 4.94 -5.30 -24.82
C VAL A 68 5.29 -6.52 -25.69
N ASP A 69 5.84 -7.57 -25.08
CA ASP A 69 6.27 -8.82 -25.70
C ASP A 69 5.14 -9.85 -25.85
N GLY A 70 3.96 -9.58 -25.31
CA GLY A 70 2.80 -10.48 -25.40
C GLY A 70 2.84 -11.68 -24.44
N LEU A 71 3.95 -11.90 -23.71
CA LEU A 71 4.12 -13.06 -22.84
C LEU A 71 3.50 -12.86 -21.44
N THR A 72 2.86 -13.91 -20.93
CA THR A 72 2.27 -13.99 -19.59
C THR A 72 2.98 -15.02 -18.72
N ALA A 73 2.67 -15.02 -17.41
CA ALA A 73 3.21 -16.06 -16.52
C ALA A 73 2.71 -17.47 -16.91
N THR A 74 1.47 -17.57 -17.39
CA THR A 74 0.87 -18.83 -17.85
C THR A 74 1.59 -19.38 -19.07
N ASP A 75 1.98 -18.52 -20.02
CA ASP A 75 2.77 -18.95 -21.20
C ASP A 75 4.13 -19.53 -20.78
N VAL A 76 4.76 -18.94 -19.74
CA VAL A 76 6.02 -19.45 -19.19
C VAL A 76 5.81 -20.79 -18.48
N GLU A 77 4.72 -20.94 -17.72
CA GLU A 77 4.42 -22.18 -16.97
C GLU A 77 4.03 -23.34 -17.90
N GLU A 78 3.24 -23.07 -18.94
CA GLU A 78 2.63 -24.11 -19.78
C GLU A 78 3.39 -24.38 -21.07
N SER A 79 4.05 -23.38 -21.67
CA SER A 79 4.66 -23.51 -23.00
C SER A 79 6.19 -23.47 -23.01
N ILE A 80 6.80 -22.52 -22.28
CA ILE A 80 8.26 -22.30 -22.31
C ILE A 80 8.99 -23.20 -21.30
N GLY A 81 8.36 -23.41 -20.13
CA GLY A 81 8.97 -24.08 -18.99
C GLY A 81 9.75 -23.11 -18.10
N VAL A 82 9.34 -23.05 -16.82
CA VAL A 82 9.95 -22.16 -15.81
C VAL A 82 11.47 -22.36 -15.67
N PRO A 83 12.03 -23.59 -15.59
CA PRO A 83 13.47 -23.77 -15.43
C PRO A 83 14.29 -23.21 -16.60
N GLY A 84 13.85 -23.43 -17.84
CA GLY A 84 14.52 -22.92 -19.03
C GLY A 84 14.51 -21.39 -19.06
N PHE A 85 13.31 -20.81 -18.91
CA PHE A 85 13.13 -19.36 -18.87
C PHE A 85 14.01 -18.67 -17.82
N LEU A 86 14.08 -19.22 -16.60
CA LEU A 86 14.90 -18.63 -15.53
C LEU A 86 16.40 -18.82 -15.76
N ASN A 87 16.82 -19.91 -16.40
CA ASN A 87 18.22 -20.13 -16.76
C ASN A 87 18.68 -19.15 -17.84
N ASP A 88 17.85 -18.91 -18.86
CA ASP A 88 18.14 -17.94 -19.92
C ASP A 88 18.18 -16.51 -19.36
N LEU A 89 17.21 -16.16 -18.52
CA LEU A 89 17.19 -14.86 -17.84
C LEU A 89 18.42 -14.66 -16.95
N ARG A 90 18.84 -15.71 -16.24
CA ARG A 90 20.05 -15.71 -15.43
C ARG A 90 21.30 -15.54 -16.30
N ALA A 91 21.41 -16.24 -17.42
CA ALA A 91 22.52 -16.11 -18.35
C ALA A 91 22.62 -14.65 -18.87
N ALA A 92 21.50 -14.10 -19.32
CA ALA A 92 21.39 -12.72 -19.81
C ALA A 92 21.74 -11.65 -18.75
N LEU A 93 21.45 -11.92 -17.47
CA LEU A 93 21.87 -11.05 -16.37
C LEU A 93 23.39 -11.17 -16.14
N LYS A 94 23.95 -12.38 -16.18
CA LYS A 94 25.37 -12.61 -15.91
C LYS A 94 26.29 -12.06 -16.99
N ASP A 95 25.93 -12.20 -18.25
CA ASP A 95 26.69 -11.69 -19.40
C ASP A 95 26.43 -10.19 -19.67
N GLY A 96 25.43 -9.60 -19.00
CA GLY A 96 25.09 -8.19 -19.12
C GLY A 96 24.34 -7.84 -20.41
N THR A 97 23.76 -8.84 -21.10
CA THR A 97 22.93 -8.64 -22.30
C THR A 97 21.49 -8.24 -21.97
N PHE A 98 21.01 -8.52 -20.76
CA PHE A 98 19.66 -8.16 -20.32
C PHE A 98 19.43 -6.63 -20.43
N ARG A 99 18.38 -6.24 -21.15
CA ARG A 99 17.93 -4.85 -21.29
C ARG A 99 16.44 -4.78 -20.96
N PRO A 100 16.03 -3.95 -19.98
CA PRO A 100 14.62 -3.72 -19.72
C PRO A 100 13.90 -3.22 -20.97
N LEU A 101 12.71 -3.75 -21.22
CA LEU A 101 11.87 -3.29 -22.33
C LEU A 101 10.96 -2.13 -21.89
N PRO A 102 10.51 -1.29 -22.84
CA PRO A 102 9.52 -0.26 -22.53
C PRO A 102 8.27 -0.87 -21.90
N VAL A 103 7.74 -0.19 -20.88
CA VAL A 103 6.50 -0.66 -20.24
C VAL A 103 5.30 -0.36 -21.14
N ARG A 104 4.35 -1.29 -21.22
CA ARG A 104 3.11 -1.08 -21.99
C ARG A 104 2.17 -0.16 -21.22
N GLU A 105 1.83 0.99 -21.79
CA GLU A 105 0.87 1.92 -21.19
C GLU A 105 -0.53 1.31 -21.18
N ARG A 106 -1.24 1.52 -20.06
CA ARG A 106 -2.66 1.21 -19.92
C ARG A 106 -3.34 2.30 -19.12
N MET A 107 -4.39 2.87 -19.69
CA MET A 107 -5.17 3.92 -19.04
C MET A 107 -6.25 3.33 -18.13
N ILE A 108 -6.18 3.64 -16.84
CA ILE A 108 -7.16 3.18 -15.85
C ILE A 108 -7.88 4.39 -15.22
N PRO A 109 -9.22 4.45 -15.21
CA PRO A 109 -9.93 5.53 -14.56
C PRO A 109 -9.53 5.68 -13.10
N LYS A 110 -9.25 6.92 -12.65
CA LYS A 110 -9.02 7.16 -11.22
C LYS A 110 -10.31 6.84 -10.46
N PRO A 111 -10.22 6.18 -9.28
CA PRO A 111 -11.39 5.90 -8.47
C PRO A 111 -12.10 7.20 -8.09
N GLY A 112 -13.43 7.27 -8.22
CA GLY A 112 -14.22 8.43 -7.76
C GLY A 112 -14.86 9.29 -8.85
N GLY A 113 -14.74 8.92 -10.14
CA GLY A 113 -15.54 9.53 -11.21
C GLY A 113 -15.11 10.94 -11.63
N SER A 114 -13.88 11.35 -11.30
CA SER A 114 -13.34 12.67 -11.65
C SER A 114 -13.04 12.87 -13.15
N GLY A 115 -13.38 11.91 -14.02
CA GLY A 115 -12.97 11.86 -15.43
C GLY A 115 -11.47 11.61 -15.68
N LYS A 116 -10.61 11.95 -14.70
CA LYS A 116 -9.16 11.76 -14.77
C LYS A 116 -8.77 10.26 -14.80
N VAL A 117 -7.76 9.96 -15.60
CA VAL A 117 -7.18 8.64 -15.83
C VAL A 117 -5.81 8.52 -15.15
N ARG A 118 -5.41 7.29 -14.82
CA ARG A 118 -4.12 6.89 -14.27
C ARG A 118 -3.40 6.08 -15.33
N LYS A 119 -2.22 6.54 -15.73
CA LYS A 119 -1.31 5.82 -16.63
C LYS A 119 -0.65 4.70 -15.85
N LEU A 120 -0.86 3.45 -16.26
CA LEU A 120 -0.17 2.29 -15.70
C LEU A 120 0.80 1.76 -16.75
N GLY A 121 2.07 1.59 -16.39
CA GLY A 121 3.05 0.85 -17.18
C GLY A 121 3.06 -0.61 -16.75
N ILE A 122 2.81 -1.52 -17.70
CA ILE A 122 2.84 -2.97 -17.49
C ILE A 122 4.15 -3.51 -18.09
N PRO A 123 5.14 -3.89 -17.26
CA PRO A 123 6.38 -4.48 -17.75
C PRO A 123 6.17 -5.91 -18.27
N THR A 124 7.15 -6.40 -19.03
CA THR A 124 7.20 -7.80 -19.49
C THR A 124 7.33 -8.78 -18.32
N ILE A 125 7.12 -10.07 -18.57
CA ILE A 125 7.30 -11.09 -17.53
C ILE A 125 8.75 -11.13 -17.03
N ALA A 126 9.72 -11.07 -17.95
CA ALA A 126 11.14 -11.02 -17.62
C ALA A 126 11.47 -9.79 -16.75
N ASP A 127 11.02 -8.59 -17.16
CA ASP A 127 11.23 -7.37 -16.39
C ASP A 127 10.62 -7.46 -14.98
N ARG A 128 9.42 -8.02 -14.86
CA ARG A 128 8.76 -8.21 -13.55
C ARG A 128 9.54 -9.15 -12.66
N VAL A 129 10.06 -10.26 -13.20
CA VAL A 129 10.89 -11.21 -12.44
C VAL A 129 12.17 -10.54 -11.95
N VAL A 130 12.88 -9.82 -12.83
CA VAL A 130 14.12 -9.13 -12.44
C VAL A 130 13.85 -8.00 -11.43
N GLN A 131 12.77 -7.22 -11.61
CA GLN A 131 12.36 -6.21 -10.62
C GLN A 131 11.98 -6.84 -9.27
N ALA A 132 11.31 -8.00 -9.28
CA ALA A 132 10.97 -8.74 -8.07
C ALA A 132 12.23 -9.29 -7.37
N ALA A 133 13.22 -9.76 -8.12
CA ALA A 133 14.52 -10.19 -7.61
C ALA A 133 15.30 -9.02 -7.00
N LEU A 134 15.37 -7.88 -7.70
CA LEU A 134 15.95 -6.65 -7.14
C LEU A 134 15.25 -6.23 -5.85
N LYS A 135 13.92 -6.28 -5.81
CA LYS A 135 13.15 -5.97 -4.61
C LYS A 135 13.49 -6.92 -3.46
N LEU A 136 13.58 -8.22 -3.71
CA LEU A 136 13.97 -9.21 -2.70
C LEU A 136 15.33 -8.87 -2.05
N VAL A 137 16.29 -8.41 -2.83
CA VAL A 137 17.64 -8.08 -2.35
C VAL A 137 17.71 -6.70 -1.69
N LEU A 138 17.04 -5.69 -2.25
CA LEU A 138 17.16 -4.30 -1.79
C LEU A 138 16.24 -3.96 -0.61
N GLU A 139 15.03 -4.55 -0.55
CA GLU A 139 14.04 -4.27 0.50
C GLU A 139 14.58 -4.47 1.94
N PRO A 140 15.31 -5.54 2.30
CA PRO A 140 15.85 -5.71 3.65
C PRO A 140 16.89 -4.65 4.06
N ILE A 141 17.63 -4.11 3.08
CA ILE A 141 18.64 -3.06 3.29
C ILE A 141 17.93 -1.75 3.58
N PHE A 142 17.05 -1.29 2.69
CA PHE A 142 16.40 0.02 2.86
C PHE A 142 15.33 0.03 3.97
N GLU A 143 14.67 -1.10 4.26
CA GLU A 143 13.72 -1.19 5.37
C GLU A 143 14.38 -0.91 6.73
N ALA A 144 15.69 -1.18 6.88
CA ALA A 144 16.45 -0.86 8.08
C ALA A 144 16.55 0.65 8.34
N ASP A 145 16.51 1.45 7.28
CA ASP A 145 16.72 2.90 7.35
C ASP A 145 15.41 3.68 7.46
N PHE A 146 14.32 3.09 6.96
CA PHE A 146 13.03 3.74 6.92
C PHE A 146 12.49 4.03 8.33
N LYS A 147 12.21 5.31 8.56
CA LYS A 147 11.66 5.82 9.82
C LYS A 147 10.30 5.19 10.14
N PRO A 148 9.94 5.04 11.44
CA PRO A 148 8.72 4.35 11.85
C PRO A 148 7.41 5.05 11.44
N VAL A 149 7.50 6.30 10.96
CA VAL A 149 6.38 7.15 10.52
C VAL A 149 5.88 6.85 9.11
N SER A 150 6.61 6.03 8.34
CA SER A 150 6.22 5.62 6.99
C SER A 150 5.57 4.24 7.00
N TYR A 151 4.40 4.11 6.38
CA TYR A 151 3.60 2.89 6.40
C TYR A 151 3.35 2.27 5.03
N GLY A 152 3.25 3.09 3.98
CA GLY A 152 2.87 2.64 2.65
C GLY A 152 3.91 1.72 2.01
N PHE A 153 3.45 0.66 1.35
CA PHE A 153 4.28 -0.30 0.59
C PHE A 153 5.40 -1.01 1.38
N ARG A 154 5.30 -1.00 2.72
CA ARG A 154 6.28 -1.65 3.60
C ARG A 154 5.73 -2.94 4.18
N PRO A 155 6.59 -3.95 4.44
CA PRO A 155 6.14 -5.22 4.95
C PRO A 155 5.52 -5.09 6.35
N ARG A 156 4.43 -5.83 6.60
CA ARG A 156 3.73 -5.91 7.91
C ARG A 156 3.18 -4.58 8.47
N ARG A 157 3.21 -3.51 7.66
CA ARG A 157 2.59 -2.21 7.94
C ARG A 157 1.30 -2.06 7.15
N ARG A 158 0.22 -1.62 7.81
CA ARG A 158 -1.12 -1.48 7.23
C ARG A 158 -1.59 -0.04 7.36
N ALA A 159 -2.56 0.35 6.53
CA ALA A 159 -3.22 1.66 6.62
C ALA A 159 -3.77 1.94 8.03
N GLN A 160 -4.28 0.91 8.72
CA GLN A 160 -4.79 1.03 10.08
C GLN A 160 -3.71 1.41 11.10
N ASP A 161 -2.43 1.05 10.88
CA ASP A 161 -1.34 1.47 11.77
C ASP A 161 -1.16 3.00 11.71
N ALA A 162 -1.19 3.58 10.50
CA ALA A 162 -1.13 5.03 10.28
C ALA A 162 -2.33 5.75 10.93
N ILE A 163 -3.54 5.24 10.76
CA ILE A 163 -4.75 5.80 11.39
C ILE A 163 -4.69 5.74 12.92
N ALA A 164 -4.16 4.65 13.47
CA ALA A 164 -4.00 4.50 14.91
C ALA A 164 -2.97 5.49 15.48
N GLU A 165 -1.90 5.77 14.74
CA GLU A 165 -0.93 6.81 15.12
C GLU A 165 -1.57 8.20 15.11
N ILE A 166 -2.36 8.52 14.08
CA ILE A 166 -3.09 9.79 14.03
C ILE A 166 -4.04 9.93 15.21
N HIS A 167 -4.79 8.88 15.52
CA HIS A 167 -5.67 8.87 16.68
C HIS A 167 -4.89 9.06 17.99
N TYR A 168 -3.74 8.38 18.14
CA TYR A 168 -2.89 8.48 19.32
C TYR A 168 -2.37 9.91 19.56
N PHE A 169 -1.81 10.56 18.54
CA PHE A 169 -1.31 11.93 18.67
C PHE A 169 -2.41 12.97 18.72
N GLY A 170 -3.48 12.77 17.95
CA GLY A 170 -4.69 13.56 18.04
C GLY A 170 -5.14 13.64 19.50
N THR A 171 -5.38 12.52 20.17
CA THR A 171 -5.80 12.51 21.59
C THR A 171 -4.86 13.25 22.57
N ARG A 172 -3.63 13.60 22.17
CA ARG A 172 -2.62 14.33 22.96
C ARG A 172 -2.42 15.79 22.55
N GLY A 173 -3.41 16.39 21.89
CA GLY A 173 -3.40 17.84 21.60
C GLY A 173 -2.77 18.24 20.27
N TYR A 174 -2.37 17.27 19.43
CA TYR A 174 -1.92 17.55 18.06
C TYR A 174 -3.15 17.74 17.17
N ARG A 175 -3.70 18.96 17.15
CA ARG A 175 -5.02 19.27 16.58
C ARG A 175 -4.97 20.01 15.26
N TRP A 176 -3.91 20.77 14.98
CA TRP A 176 -3.70 21.32 13.65
C TRP A 176 -3.13 20.24 12.75
N VAL A 177 -3.62 20.16 11.52
CA VAL A 177 -3.26 19.10 10.57
C VAL A 177 -2.90 19.75 9.25
N LEU A 178 -1.68 19.48 8.79
CA LEU A 178 -1.33 19.63 7.39
C LEU A 178 -1.72 18.32 6.67
N ASP A 179 -2.81 18.36 5.93
CA ASP A 179 -3.28 17.29 5.04
C ASP A 179 -2.62 17.50 3.68
N ALA A 180 -1.57 16.74 3.35
CA ALA A 180 -0.69 17.00 2.22
C ALA A 180 -0.64 15.84 1.23
N ASP A 181 -0.66 16.19 -0.07
CA ASP A 181 -0.60 15.26 -1.19
C ASP A 181 0.50 15.72 -2.15
N ILE A 182 1.32 14.79 -2.62
CA ILE A 182 2.41 15.08 -3.58
C ILE A 182 1.88 14.95 -5.00
N GLU A 183 2.06 15.99 -5.81
CA GLU A 183 1.61 15.98 -7.19
C GLU A 183 2.41 14.97 -8.03
N ALA A 184 1.69 14.05 -8.67
CA ALA A 184 2.24 13.05 -9.59
C ALA A 184 3.51 12.36 -9.04
N CYS A 185 3.51 11.98 -7.75
CA CYS A 185 4.71 11.53 -7.05
C CYS A 185 5.52 10.47 -7.80
N PHE A 186 4.87 9.48 -8.41
CA PHE A 186 5.59 8.43 -9.14
C PHE A 186 6.19 8.94 -10.46
N ASP A 187 5.60 9.96 -11.10
CA ASP A 187 6.00 10.43 -12.43
C ASP A 187 7.06 11.55 -12.36
N SER A 188 7.17 12.23 -11.22
CA SER A 188 8.01 13.43 -11.05
C SER A 188 9.34 13.23 -10.31
N ILE A 189 9.58 12.06 -9.70
CA ILE A 189 10.82 11.82 -8.92
C ILE A 189 12.06 12.02 -9.81
N ASP A 190 12.98 12.87 -9.38
CA ASP A 190 14.25 13.05 -10.07
C ASP A 190 15.12 11.79 -9.97
N HIS A 191 15.60 11.30 -11.12
CA HIS A 191 16.40 10.07 -11.19
C HIS A 191 17.75 10.23 -10.51
N THR A 192 18.36 11.42 -10.56
CA THR A 192 19.67 11.67 -9.97
C THR A 192 19.57 11.63 -8.45
N ALA A 193 18.63 12.39 -7.88
CA ALA A 193 18.35 12.44 -6.45
C ALA A 193 17.97 11.06 -5.88
N LEU A 194 17.12 10.30 -6.59
CA LEU A 194 16.79 8.92 -6.20
C LEU A 194 18.03 8.03 -6.22
N MET A 195 18.80 8.05 -7.30
CA MET A 195 19.98 7.19 -7.43
C MET A 195 21.07 7.56 -6.41
N ASP A 196 21.22 8.82 -6.05
CA ASP A 196 22.14 9.25 -4.98
C ASP A 196 21.74 8.67 -3.63
N ARG A 197 20.43 8.61 -3.32
CA ARG A 197 19.94 7.92 -2.12
C ARG A 197 20.21 6.42 -2.18
N VAL A 198 20.00 5.77 -3.33
CA VAL A 198 20.33 4.34 -3.48
C VAL A 198 21.82 4.08 -3.27
N ARG A 199 22.70 4.96 -3.79
CA ARG A 199 24.17 4.86 -3.67
C ARG A 199 24.70 4.94 -2.24
N ARG A 200 23.94 5.54 -1.31
CA ARG A 200 24.29 5.60 0.12
C ARG A 200 24.43 4.21 0.73
N ARG A 201 23.70 3.22 0.23
CA ARG A 201 23.74 1.83 0.71
C ARG A 201 24.27 0.83 -0.33
N VAL A 202 24.12 1.12 -1.62
CA VAL A 202 24.53 0.22 -2.70
C VAL A 202 25.75 0.80 -3.43
N LYS A 203 26.86 0.06 -3.41
CA LYS A 203 28.08 0.34 -4.19
C LYS A 203 28.20 -0.56 -5.42
N ASP A 204 27.47 -1.68 -5.48
CA ASP A 204 27.49 -2.59 -6.63
C ASP A 204 27.02 -1.88 -7.91
N LYS A 205 27.97 -1.63 -8.82
CA LYS A 205 27.71 -0.89 -10.06
C LYS A 205 26.72 -1.61 -10.97
N ARG A 206 26.69 -2.95 -10.94
CA ARG A 206 25.78 -3.76 -11.80
C ARG A 206 24.33 -3.56 -11.37
N VAL A 207 24.09 -3.59 -10.06
CA VAL A 207 22.77 -3.30 -9.48
C VAL A 207 22.36 -1.85 -9.77
N LEU A 208 23.25 -0.87 -9.55
CA LEU A 208 22.95 0.54 -9.82
C LEU A 208 22.61 0.78 -11.30
N THR A 209 23.35 0.18 -12.22
CA THR A 209 23.09 0.26 -13.66
C THR A 209 21.74 -0.37 -14.00
N LEU A 210 21.42 -1.53 -13.43
CA LEU A 210 20.15 -2.22 -13.68
C LEU A 210 18.95 -1.42 -13.15
N VAL A 211 19.04 -0.85 -11.94
CA VAL A 211 18.01 0.05 -11.39
C VAL A 211 17.85 1.27 -12.29
N LYS A 212 18.95 1.90 -12.71
CA LYS A 212 18.92 3.04 -13.63
C LYS A 212 18.30 2.67 -14.99
N ALA A 213 18.58 1.48 -15.50
CA ALA A 213 17.99 0.99 -16.75
C ALA A 213 16.47 0.85 -16.63
N PHE A 214 15.95 0.31 -15.52
CA PHE A 214 14.50 0.24 -15.29
C PHE A 214 13.84 1.62 -15.16
N LEU A 215 14.52 2.60 -14.57
CA LEU A 215 14.02 3.97 -14.51
C LEU A 215 13.94 4.63 -15.89
N LYS A 216 14.83 4.25 -16.81
CA LYS A 216 14.95 4.81 -18.16
C LYS A 216 14.29 3.98 -19.26
N ALA A 217 13.69 2.84 -18.94
CA ALA A 217 13.21 1.86 -19.92
C ALA A 217 12.15 2.41 -20.91
N GLY A 218 11.58 3.59 -20.64
CA GLY A 218 10.59 4.21 -21.51
C GLY A 218 9.20 3.60 -21.38
N VAL A 219 8.25 4.18 -22.09
CA VAL A 219 6.84 3.75 -22.13
C VAL A 219 6.42 3.58 -23.59
N LEU A 220 5.85 2.42 -23.92
CA LEU A 220 5.14 2.22 -25.18
C LEU A 220 3.67 2.61 -24.98
N THR A 221 3.26 3.73 -25.57
CA THR A 221 1.91 4.27 -25.44
C THR A 221 0.85 3.41 -26.12
N GLU A 222 -0.43 3.59 -25.77
CA GLU A 222 -1.54 2.88 -26.43
C GLU A 222 -1.63 3.17 -27.94
N LEU A 223 -1.01 4.26 -28.42
CA LEU A 223 -0.93 4.64 -29.84
C LEU A 223 0.29 4.05 -30.57
N GLY A 224 1.12 3.25 -29.88
CA GLY A 224 2.32 2.63 -30.45
C GLY A 224 3.56 3.53 -30.47
N GLU A 225 3.49 4.74 -29.90
CA GLU A 225 4.65 5.63 -29.78
C GLU A 225 5.53 5.22 -28.59
N ASN A 226 6.86 5.16 -28.80
CA ASN A 226 7.85 5.06 -27.73
C ASN A 226 8.11 6.44 -27.11
N LYS A 227 7.93 6.55 -25.80
CA LYS A 227 8.24 7.76 -25.03
C LYS A 227 9.36 7.50 -24.02
N GLU A 228 10.37 8.35 -24.05
CA GLU A 228 11.44 8.30 -23.05
C GLU A 228 10.92 8.69 -21.66
N THR A 229 11.51 8.11 -20.62
CA THR A 229 11.21 8.42 -19.22
C THR A 229 12.37 9.23 -18.64
N LEU A 230 12.23 10.56 -18.63
CA LEU A 230 13.25 11.48 -18.12
C LEU A 230 13.18 11.66 -16.59
N THR A 231 11.99 11.46 -16.01
CA THR A 231 11.73 11.54 -14.56
C THR A 231 10.75 10.45 -14.14
N GLY A 232 10.68 10.19 -12.84
CA GLY A 232 9.72 9.27 -12.25
C GLY A 232 10.16 7.81 -12.26
N THR A 233 9.27 6.97 -11.76
CA THR A 233 9.41 5.51 -11.70
C THR A 233 8.17 4.91 -12.38
N PRO A 234 8.32 3.93 -13.29
CA PRO A 234 7.19 3.38 -14.02
C PRO A 234 6.09 2.89 -13.08
N GLN A 235 4.91 3.49 -13.19
CA GLN A 235 3.78 3.17 -12.34
C GLN A 235 3.22 1.79 -12.70
N GLY A 236 3.49 0.77 -11.88
CA GLY A 236 3.15 -0.63 -12.19
C GLY A 236 4.36 -1.57 -12.17
N GLY A 237 5.59 -1.01 -12.12
CA GLY A 237 6.78 -1.77 -11.78
C GLY A 237 6.73 -2.31 -10.34
N ILE A 238 7.28 -3.51 -10.13
CA ILE A 238 7.32 -4.17 -8.82
C ILE A 238 8.32 -3.46 -7.89
N LEU A 239 9.39 -2.90 -8.46
CA LEU A 239 10.43 -2.19 -7.72
C LEU A 239 10.04 -0.74 -7.41
N SER A 240 9.18 -0.12 -8.22
CA SER A 240 8.81 1.30 -8.12
C SER A 240 8.32 1.75 -6.74
N PRO A 241 7.47 0.99 -6.01
CA PRO A 241 7.04 1.38 -4.67
C PRO A 241 8.19 1.47 -3.65
N LEU A 242 9.20 0.60 -3.77
CA LEU A 242 10.38 0.66 -2.90
C LEU A 242 11.21 1.90 -3.23
N LEU A 243 11.43 2.18 -4.52
CA LEU A 243 12.17 3.36 -4.98
C LEU A 243 11.49 4.67 -4.56
N ALA A 244 10.15 4.75 -4.67
CA ALA A 244 9.39 5.90 -4.18
C ALA A 244 9.58 6.11 -2.67
N ASN A 245 9.58 5.04 -1.88
CA ASN A 245 9.87 5.14 -0.44
C ASN A 245 11.33 5.55 -0.16
N ILE A 246 12.30 5.11 -0.97
CA ILE A 246 13.69 5.57 -0.87
C ILE A 246 13.78 7.07 -1.14
N ALA A 247 13.14 7.59 -2.19
CA ALA A 247 13.11 9.03 -2.44
C ALA A 247 12.47 9.81 -1.26
N LEU A 248 11.26 9.40 -0.86
CA LEU A 248 10.49 10.06 0.19
C LEU A 248 11.04 9.87 1.61
N SER A 249 12.03 9.00 1.79
CA SER A 249 12.74 8.90 3.06
C SER A 249 13.41 10.23 3.45
N ALA A 250 13.69 11.12 2.50
CA ALA A 250 14.19 12.48 2.80
C ALA A 250 13.23 13.27 3.69
N LEU A 251 11.95 13.22 3.32
CA LEU A 251 10.89 13.89 4.05
C LEU A 251 10.73 13.28 5.44
N ASP A 252 10.77 11.95 5.52
CA ASP A 252 10.69 11.24 6.79
C ASP A 252 11.87 11.56 7.71
N GLU A 253 13.11 11.54 7.19
CA GLU A 253 14.34 11.90 7.91
C GLU A 253 14.27 13.31 8.47
N HIS A 254 13.83 14.27 7.65
CA HIS A 254 13.71 15.67 8.02
C HIS A 254 12.68 15.89 9.14
N LEU A 255 11.44 15.43 8.93
CA LEU A 255 10.35 15.65 9.88
C LEU A 255 10.46 14.78 11.14
N HIS A 256 11.06 13.60 11.03
CA HIS A 256 11.28 12.70 12.16
C HIS A 256 12.57 13.01 12.92
N GLY A 257 13.53 13.72 12.34
CA GLY A 257 14.83 14.03 12.96
C GLY A 257 14.73 14.53 14.41
N PRO A 258 13.84 15.47 14.75
CA PRO A 258 13.70 15.92 16.14
C PRO A 258 13.15 14.86 17.11
N TRP A 259 12.54 13.78 16.63
CA TRP A 259 12.05 12.65 17.43
C TRP A 259 13.12 11.60 17.73
N GLU A 260 14.27 11.65 17.07
CA GLU A 260 15.41 10.77 17.35
C GLU A 260 15.91 10.97 18.79
N PRO A 261 16.62 10.00 19.40
CA PRO A 261 16.98 10.04 20.83
C PRO A 261 17.65 11.34 21.31
N SER A 262 18.49 11.95 20.48
CA SER A 262 19.17 13.23 20.76
C SER A 262 18.31 14.46 20.43
N GLY A 263 17.24 14.30 19.66
CA GLY A 263 16.44 15.39 19.11
C GLY A 263 15.64 16.20 20.16
N ALA A 264 15.13 17.35 19.72
CA ALA A 264 14.39 18.30 20.55
C ALA A 264 12.97 17.82 20.94
N MET A 265 12.48 16.76 20.31
CA MET A 265 11.16 16.14 20.54
C MET A 265 11.25 14.67 20.96
N ALA A 266 12.45 14.17 21.31
CA ALA A 266 12.69 12.76 21.64
C ALA A 266 11.76 12.22 22.74
N THR A 267 11.69 12.94 23.87
CA THR A 267 10.92 12.54 25.05
C THR A 267 9.70 13.42 25.26
N GLU A 268 8.71 12.92 26.01
CA GLU A 268 7.53 13.73 26.35
C GLU A 268 7.93 14.98 27.16
N GLY A 269 8.93 14.88 28.04
CA GLY A 269 9.46 16.03 28.78
C GLY A 269 10.03 17.12 27.87
N LYS A 270 10.84 16.75 26.87
CA LYS A 270 11.38 17.70 25.88
C LYS A 270 10.26 18.36 25.06
N ARG A 271 9.27 17.58 24.62
CA ARG A 271 8.10 18.11 23.91
C ARG A 271 7.28 19.06 24.78
N ALA A 272 7.06 18.73 26.05
CA ALA A 272 6.38 19.60 27.00
C ALA A 272 7.16 20.90 27.24
N TYR A 273 8.48 20.84 27.35
CA TYR A 273 9.34 22.01 27.47
C TYR A 273 9.21 22.94 26.25
N ARG A 274 9.31 22.40 25.03
CA ARG A 274 9.10 23.18 23.79
C ARG A 274 7.75 23.89 23.78
N ARG A 275 6.67 23.17 24.11
CA ARG A 275 5.32 23.74 24.17
C ARG A 275 5.21 24.87 25.19
N ARG A 276 5.85 24.76 26.36
CA ARG A 276 5.91 25.84 27.37
C ARG A 276 6.65 27.08 26.89
N LYS A 277 7.61 26.92 25.96
CA LYS A 277 8.32 28.02 25.30
C LYS A 277 7.57 28.58 24.09
N GLY A 278 6.32 28.16 23.86
CA GLY A 278 5.53 28.58 22.70
C GLY A 278 5.99 27.98 21.38
N GLN A 279 6.85 26.96 21.39
CA GLN A 279 7.34 26.32 20.18
C GLN A 279 6.44 25.12 19.79
N PRO A 280 6.16 24.91 18.49
CA PRO A 280 5.36 23.80 18.05
C PRO A 280 6.07 22.46 18.24
N THR A 281 5.26 21.42 18.39
CA THR A 281 5.69 20.02 18.27
C THR A 281 4.82 19.33 17.24
N TRP A 282 5.39 18.45 16.42
CA TRP A 282 4.67 17.85 15.30
C TRP A 282 4.97 16.37 15.14
N ARG A 283 4.05 15.62 14.54
CA ARG A 283 4.23 14.22 14.17
C ARG A 283 3.77 13.99 12.73
N VAL A 284 4.67 13.51 11.89
CA VAL A 284 4.35 13.06 10.53
C VAL A 284 3.82 11.63 10.54
N VAL A 285 2.84 11.37 9.68
CA VAL A 285 2.33 10.03 9.36
C VAL A 285 2.21 9.94 7.84
N ARG A 286 3.02 9.08 7.21
CA ARG A 286 3.08 8.95 5.75
C ARG A 286 2.61 7.57 5.28
N TYR A 287 1.77 7.55 4.27
CA TYR A 287 1.36 6.34 3.56
C TYR A 287 1.57 6.54 2.06
N ALA A 288 2.71 6.05 1.56
CA ALA A 288 3.16 6.31 0.20
C ALA A 288 3.36 7.82 -0.05
N ASP A 289 2.63 8.37 -1.02
CA ASP A 289 2.62 9.79 -1.42
C ASP A 289 1.65 10.66 -0.61
N ASP A 290 0.69 10.03 0.08
CA ASP A 290 -0.28 10.69 0.96
C ASP A 290 0.29 10.78 2.38
N PHE A 291 0.33 11.98 2.97
CA PHE A 291 0.83 12.15 4.33
C PHE A 291 0.14 13.27 5.08
N VAL A 292 0.16 13.15 6.40
CA VAL A 292 -0.31 14.20 7.30
C VAL A 292 0.75 14.58 8.30
N VAL A 293 0.83 15.87 8.63
CA VAL A 293 1.63 16.38 9.75
C VAL A 293 0.67 16.90 10.81
N LEU A 294 0.62 16.21 11.94
CA LEU A 294 -0.16 16.61 13.10
C LEU A 294 0.67 17.57 13.93
N VAL A 295 0.13 18.74 14.26
CA VAL A 295 0.84 19.81 14.95
C VAL A 295 0.13 20.13 16.26
N HIS A 296 0.89 20.10 17.34
CA HIS A 296 0.52 20.73 18.59
C HIS A 296 1.17 22.12 18.62
N GLY A 297 0.39 23.10 18.21
CA GLY A 297 0.79 24.49 17.96
C GLY A 297 -0.38 25.27 17.37
N THR A 298 -0.10 26.19 16.48
CA THR A 298 -1.07 27.07 15.81
C THR A 298 -1.22 26.73 14.32
N GLU A 299 -2.17 27.38 13.67
CA GLU A 299 -2.30 27.35 12.20
C GLU A 299 -1.04 27.90 11.51
N ALA A 300 -0.48 29.00 12.04
CA ALA A 300 0.73 29.62 11.50
C ALA A 300 1.95 28.70 11.59
N ASP A 301 2.11 27.98 12.71
CA ASP A 301 3.16 26.94 12.84
C ASP A 301 3.01 25.85 11.78
N THR A 302 1.77 25.49 11.46
CA THR A 302 1.46 24.47 10.45
C THR A 302 1.73 24.98 9.04
N ALA A 303 1.50 26.27 8.78
CA ALA A 303 1.86 26.92 7.53
C ALA A 303 3.38 27.02 7.35
N ALA A 304 4.12 27.34 8.40
CA ALA A 304 5.58 27.32 8.37
C ALA A 304 6.14 25.92 8.06
N LEU A 305 5.59 24.87 8.69
CA LEU A 305 5.94 23.48 8.39
C LEU A 305 5.62 23.10 6.93
N ARG A 306 4.55 23.65 6.33
CA ARG A 306 4.24 23.41 4.92
C ARG A 306 5.34 23.92 4.00
N GLU A 307 5.86 25.12 4.25
CA GLU A 307 6.96 25.70 3.45
C GLU A 307 8.25 24.90 3.62
N GLU A 308 8.56 24.49 4.85
CA GLU A 308 9.71 23.62 5.13
C GLU A 308 9.61 22.29 4.37
N VAL A 309 8.43 21.67 4.37
CA VAL A 309 8.16 20.45 3.60
C VAL A 309 8.32 20.68 2.09
N ALA A 310 7.87 21.81 1.56
CA ALA A 310 8.04 22.14 0.14
C ALA A 310 9.54 22.23 -0.23
N GLY A 311 10.35 22.89 0.62
CA GLY A 311 11.80 22.98 0.43
C GLY A 311 12.53 21.63 0.47
N VAL A 312 12.05 20.67 1.26
CA VAL A 312 12.62 19.30 1.29
C VAL A 312 12.24 18.48 0.04
N LEU A 313 11.06 18.73 -0.53
CA LEU A 313 10.58 18.01 -1.71
C LEU A 313 11.20 18.51 -3.02
N GLU A 314 11.55 19.80 -3.10
CA GLU A 314 12.07 20.42 -4.31
C GLU A 314 13.34 19.74 -4.87
N PRO A 315 14.39 19.43 -4.07
CA PRO A 315 15.57 18.71 -4.56
C PRO A 315 15.29 17.29 -5.06
N LEU A 316 14.13 16.72 -4.73
CA LEU A 316 13.70 15.40 -5.22
C LEU A 316 12.90 15.50 -6.53
N GLY A 317 12.70 16.70 -7.08
CA GLY A 317 11.80 16.97 -8.21
C GLY A 317 10.32 16.92 -7.83
N LEU A 318 9.99 16.96 -6.53
CA LEU A 318 8.63 16.78 -6.02
C LEU A 318 8.02 18.11 -5.58
N ARG A 319 6.69 18.21 -5.69
CA ARG A 319 5.91 19.40 -5.30
C ARG A 319 4.63 19.01 -4.57
N LEU A 320 4.22 19.84 -3.62
CA LEU A 320 2.92 19.72 -2.95
C LEU A 320 1.80 20.09 -3.91
N SER A 321 0.72 19.30 -3.92
CA SER A 321 -0.47 19.59 -4.71
C SER A 321 -1.24 20.74 -4.06
N GLN A 322 -1.22 21.92 -4.67
CA GLN A 322 -1.93 23.11 -4.16
C GLN A 322 -3.45 22.88 -4.00
N ALA A 323 -4.06 22.10 -4.91
CA ALA A 323 -5.49 21.85 -4.90
C ALA A 323 -5.95 20.85 -3.83
N LYS A 324 -5.04 20.03 -3.30
CA LYS A 324 -5.36 18.97 -2.32
C LYS A 324 -4.73 19.20 -0.96
N THR A 325 -3.61 19.91 -0.92
CA THR A 325 -2.92 20.24 0.31
C THR A 325 -3.69 21.31 1.06
N ARG A 326 -4.00 21.08 2.33
CA ARG A 326 -4.74 22.03 3.16
C ARG A 326 -4.29 21.96 4.61
N ILE A 327 -4.44 23.09 5.28
CA ILE A 327 -4.30 23.20 6.73
C ILE A 327 -5.70 23.18 7.31
N THR A 328 -5.94 22.34 8.31
CA THR A 328 -7.26 22.21 8.93
C THR A 328 -7.12 21.88 10.41
N HIS A 329 -8.10 22.30 11.19
CA HIS A 329 -8.20 21.86 12.58
C HIS A 329 -8.96 20.53 12.66
N MET A 330 -8.51 19.64 13.53
CA MET A 330 -9.09 18.31 13.69
C MET A 330 -10.58 18.33 14.09
N SER A 331 -11.09 19.45 14.63
CA SER A 331 -12.54 19.63 14.88
C SER A 331 -13.38 19.65 13.62
N ASP A 332 -12.86 20.19 12.53
CA ASP A 332 -13.57 20.26 11.25
C ASP A 332 -13.53 18.90 10.56
N GLY A 333 -12.46 18.18 10.83
CA GLY A 333 -12.22 16.81 10.43
C GLY A 333 -11.68 16.72 9.00
N PHE A 334 -10.80 15.76 8.80
CA PHE A 334 -10.12 15.53 7.52
C PHE A 334 -10.23 14.05 7.13
N ASP A 335 -10.04 13.79 5.84
CA ASP A 335 -10.16 12.46 5.27
C ASP A 335 -8.75 11.93 4.95
N PHE A 336 -8.37 10.76 5.48
CA PHE A 336 -7.09 10.11 5.23
C PHE A 336 -7.30 8.60 5.05
N LEU A 337 -6.75 8.02 3.97
CA LEU A 337 -6.86 6.58 3.65
C LEU A 337 -8.30 5.99 3.67
N GLY A 338 -9.29 6.83 3.34
CA GLY A 338 -10.72 6.47 3.34
C GLY A 338 -11.42 6.59 4.69
N PHE A 339 -10.73 7.07 5.72
CA PHE A 339 -11.30 7.36 7.03
C PHE A 339 -11.48 8.86 7.21
N ARG A 340 -12.57 9.29 7.84
CA ARG A 340 -12.76 10.66 8.29
C ARG A 340 -12.41 10.76 9.77
N ILE A 341 -11.39 11.53 10.10
CA ILE A 341 -10.86 11.68 11.46
C ILE A 341 -11.31 13.04 11.99
N GLN A 342 -11.97 13.03 13.15
CA GLN A 342 -12.54 14.25 13.72
C GLN A 342 -12.43 14.27 15.24
N TRP A 343 -11.98 15.39 15.80
CA TRP A 343 -12.01 15.66 17.22
C TRP A 343 -13.36 16.30 17.58
N LYS A 344 -14.21 15.55 18.29
CA LYS A 344 -15.60 15.95 18.53
C LYS A 344 -15.99 15.69 19.98
N ARG A 345 -16.87 16.53 20.51
CA ARG A 345 -17.52 16.31 21.81
C ARG A 345 -18.45 15.10 21.73
N LYS A 346 -18.33 14.17 22.69
CA LYS A 346 -19.27 13.06 22.83
C LYS A 346 -20.63 13.63 23.26
N GLY A 347 -21.67 13.32 22.51
CA GLY A 347 -23.04 13.77 22.79
C GLY A 347 -23.47 13.45 24.23
N GLY A 348 -24.11 14.40 24.89
CA GLY A 348 -24.53 14.28 26.29
C GLY A 348 -23.39 14.37 27.31
N THR A 349 -22.17 14.72 26.92
CA THR A 349 -21.04 14.86 27.85
C THR A 349 -20.16 16.07 27.51
N THR A 350 -19.32 16.50 28.45
CA THR A 350 -18.26 17.51 28.22
C THR A 350 -16.98 16.90 27.65
N LYS A 351 -16.92 15.57 27.50
CA LYS A 351 -15.71 14.86 27.08
C LYS A 351 -15.52 14.96 25.56
N TRP A 352 -14.30 15.29 25.16
CA TRP A 352 -13.90 15.33 23.76
C TRP A 352 -13.09 14.09 23.39
N HIS A 353 -13.39 13.51 22.23
CA HIS A 353 -12.69 12.34 21.72
C HIS A 353 -12.31 12.52 20.26
N VAL A 354 -11.24 11.84 19.85
CA VAL A 354 -10.97 11.64 18.43
C VAL A 354 -11.83 10.48 17.97
N TYR A 355 -12.58 10.71 16.90
CA TYR A 355 -13.39 9.71 16.24
C TYR A 355 -12.81 9.42 14.87
N THR A 356 -12.82 8.14 14.51
CA THR A 356 -12.46 7.67 13.18
C THR A 356 -13.72 7.10 12.54
N PHE A 357 -14.28 7.81 11.58
CA PHE A 357 -15.45 7.40 10.79
C PHE A 357 -15.00 6.88 9.42
N ILE A 358 -15.93 6.26 8.69
CA ILE A 358 -15.72 5.94 7.27
C ILE A 358 -16.04 7.19 6.45
N ALA A 359 -15.13 7.59 5.56
CA ALA A 359 -15.38 8.71 4.66
C ALA A 359 -16.49 8.40 3.64
N ASP A 360 -17.13 9.44 3.09
CA ASP A 360 -18.26 9.26 2.18
C ASP A 360 -17.86 8.64 0.83
N ARG A 361 -16.63 8.90 0.37
CA ARG A 361 -16.14 8.40 -0.92
C ARG A 361 -16.07 6.87 -0.97
N PRO A 362 -15.47 6.14 0.00
CA PRO A 362 -15.55 4.68 0.07
C PRO A 362 -16.98 4.13 0.09
N ILE A 363 -17.91 4.77 0.82
CA ILE A 363 -19.31 4.36 0.89
C ILE A 363 -19.97 4.49 -0.49
N ARG A 364 -19.78 5.63 -1.16
CA ARG A 364 -20.28 5.87 -2.53
C ARG A 364 -19.70 4.86 -3.52
N SER A 365 -18.41 4.57 -3.44
CA SER A 365 -17.74 3.58 -4.30
C SER A 365 -18.32 2.17 -4.12
N LEU A 366 -18.54 1.73 -2.87
CA LEU A 366 -19.19 0.44 -2.60
C LEU A 366 -20.60 0.39 -3.18
N LYS A 367 -21.41 1.43 -2.94
CA LYS A 367 -22.77 1.51 -3.49
C LYS A 367 -22.78 1.48 -5.02
N ALA A 368 -21.82 2.13 -5.68
CA ALA A 368 -21.67 2.10 -7.13
C ALA A 368 -21.36 0.68 -7.65
N LYS A 369 -20.40 -0.02 -7.02
CA LYS A 369 -20.08 -1.42 -7.37
C LYS A 369 -21.28 -2.35 -7.22
N VAL A 370 -22.02 -2.23 -6.11
CA VAL A 370 -23.26 -3.00 -5.91
C VAL A 370 -24.30 -2.65 -6.98
N ARG A 371 -24.49 -1.37 -7.30
CA ARG A 371 -25.46 -0.96 -8.32
C ARG A 371 -25.15 -1.56 -9.69
N ALA A 372 -23.88 -1.61 -10.08
CA ALA A 372 -23.43 -2.19 -11.34
C ALA A 372 -23.73 -3.69 -11.43
N LEU A 373 -23.67 -4.42 -10.32
CA LEU A 373 -23.99 -5.85 -10.26
C LEU A 373 -25.49 -6.13 -10.18
N THR A 374 -26.28 -5.20 -9.64
CA THR A 374 -27.72 -5.38 -9.41
C THR A 374 -28.58 -4.53 -10.37
N GLY A 375 -28.17 -4.42 -11.64
CA GLY A 375 -29.00 -3.77 -12.67
C GLY A 375 -30.35 -4.49 -12.81
N ARG A 376 -31.46 -3.74 -12.98
CA ARG A 376 -32.81 -4.33 -13.05
C ARG A 376 -33.00 -5.27 -14.23
N THR A 377 -32.38 -4.94 -15.36
CA THR A 377 -32.37 -5.71 -16.61
C THR A 377 -31.19 -6.69 -16.69
N SER A 378 -30.42 -6.84 -15.61
CA SER A 378 -29.25 -7.73 -15.60
C SER A 378 -29.69 -9.18 -15.75
N GLN A 379 -29.19 -9.86 -16.79
CA GLN A 379 -29.37 -11.30 -17.01
C GLN A 379 -28.33 -12.15 -16.25
N GLN A 380 -27.50 -11.52 -15.40
CA GLN A 380 -26.51 -12.26 -14.62
C GLN A 380 -27.19 -13.25 -13.66
N ASP A 381 -26.63 -14.45 -13.63
CA ASP A 381 -26.99 -15.48 -12.67
C ASP A 381 -26.89 -14.95 -11.22
N LEU A 382 -27.90 -15.29 -10.42
CA LEU A 382 -28.02 -14.82 -9.04
C LEU A 382 -26.86 -15.33 -8.17
N VAL A 383 -26.42 -16.58 -8.36
CA VAL A 383 -25.30 -17.15 -7.60
C VAL A 383 -24.04 -16.33 -7.84
N THR A 384 -23.76 -15.98 -9.09
CA THR A 384 -22.64 -15.14 -9.50
C THR A 384 -22.72 -13.74 -8.89
N VAL A 385 -23.91 -13.12 -8.90
CA VAL A 385 -24.13 -11.81 -8.27
C VAL A 385 -23.89 -11.87 -6.77
N LEU A 386 -24.44 -12.88 -6.08
CA LEU A 386 -24.28 -13.06 -4.64
C LEU A 386 -22.81 -13.31 -4.25
N LYS A 387 -22.09 -14.16 -4.99
CA LYS A 387 -20.65 -14.40 -4.79
C LYS A 387 -19.86 -13.10 -4.89
N ARG A 388 -20.07 -12.31 -5.96
CA ARG A 388 -19.35 -11.04 -6.18
C ARG A 388 -19.66 -9.99 -5.11
N ILE A 389 -20.94 -9.78 -4.79
CA ILE A 389 -21.34 -8.83 -3.75
C ILE A 389 -20.75 -9.23 -2.39
N THR A 390 -20.84 -10.52 -2.04
CA THR A 390 -20.30 -11.05 -0.79
C THR A 390 -18.79 -10.83 -0.68
N GLN A 391 -18.01 -11.11 -1.73
CA GLN A 391 -16.57 -10.87 -1.74
C GLN A 391 -16.23 -9.39 -1.55
N ILE A 392 -16.93 -8.50 -2.27
CA ILE A 392 -16.75 -7.05 -2.17
C ILE A 392 -17.07 -6.56 -0.75
N MET A 393 -18.21 -6.95 -0.19
CA MET A 393 -18.66 -6.53 1.13
C MET A 393 -17.75 -7.06 2.24
N ARG A 394 -17.31 -8.32 2.18
CA ARG A 394 -16.37 -8.90 3.15
C ARG A 394 -15.04 -8.14 3.18
N GLY A 395 -14.44 -7.92 2.01
CA GLY A 395 -13.19 -7.16 1.91
C GLY A 395 -13.32 -5.74 2.44
N TRP A 396 -14.39 -5.04 2.04
CA TRP A 396 -14.67 -3.68 2.48
C TRP A 396 -14.91 -3.59 3.99
N ALA A 397 -15.71 -4.51 4.56
CA ALA A 397 -15.97 -4.56 5.99
C ALA A 397 -14.69 -4.82 6.80
N ASN A 398 -13.87 -5.78 6.35
CA ASN A 398 -12.61 -6.11 7.02
C ASN A 398 -11.63 -4.92 7.07
N TYR A 399 -11.64 -4.07 6.06
CA TYR A 399 -10.82 -2.85 6.05
C TYR A 399 -11.36 -1.78 7.01
N PHE A 400 -12.69 -1.56 7.01
CA PHE A 400 -13.33 -0.47 7.76
C PHE A 400 -13.85 -0.84 9.15
N LYS A 401 -13.79 -2.10 9.58
CA LYS A 401 -14.26 -2.56 10.92
C LYS A 401 -13.56 -1.88 12.09
N HIS A 402 -12.48 -1.16 11.84
CA HIS A 402 -11.73 -0.39 12.83
C HIS A 402 -12.20 1.05 13.03
N ALA A 403 -13.12 1.52 12.18
CA ALA A 403 -13.81 2.79 12.35
C ALA A 403 -15.08 2.63 13.19
N VAL A 404 -15.68 3.75 13.58
CA VAL A 404 -17.06 3.80 14.09
C VAL A 404 -18.02 3.50 12.95
N ALA A 405 -18.21 2.21 12.68
CA ALA A 405 -18.78 1.71 11.43
C ALA A 405 -20.17 1.07 11.57
N LYS A 406 -20.64 0.77 12.79
CA LYS A 406 -21.83 -0.07 13.01
C LYS A 406 -23.08 0.44 12.26
N HIS A 407 -23.45 1.70 12.47
CA HIS A 407 -24.58 2.32 11.77
C HIS A 407 -24.38 2.41 10.25
N VAL A 408 -23.13 2.51 9.77
CA VAL A 408 -22.84 2.51 8.33
C VAL A 408 -23.04 1.10 7.77
N PHE A 409 -22.59 0.06 8.48
CA PHE A 409 -22.79 -1.32 8.09
C PHE A 409 -24.27 -1.68 8.05
N ASP A 410 -25.06 -1.30 9.06
CA ASP A 410 -26.52 -1.55 9.08
C ASP A 410 -27.22 -0.88 7.88
N ARG A 411 -26.88 0.38 7.58
CA ARG A 411 -27.42 1.10 6.40
C ARG A 411 -27.00 0.47 5.07
N LEU A 412 -25.77 -0.05 4.99
CA LEU A 412 -25.27 -0.71 3.78
C LEU A 412 -25.94 -2.07 3.57
N ASP A 413 -26.15 -2.85 4.63
CA ASP A 413 -26.91 -4.10 4.56
C ASP A 413 -28.33 -3.85 4.06
N ALA A 414 -29.04 -2.87 4.64
CA ALA A 414 -30.36 -2.49 4.17
C ALA A 414 -30.34 -2.06 2.69
N PHE A 415 -29.36 -1.25 2.29
CA PHE A 415 -29.21 -0.82 0.90
C PHE A 415 -29.01 -2.01 -0.07
N VAL A 416 -28.14 -2.96 0.26
CA VAL A 416 -27.86 -4.13 -0.58
C VAL A 416 -29.09 -5.02 -0.67
N TRP A 417 -29.75 -5.28 0.46
CA TRP A 417 -30.98 -6.07 0.50
C TRP A 417 -32.05 -5.47 -0.41
N TRP A 418 -32.32 -4.16 -0.28
CA TRP A 418 -33.27 -3.45 -1.12
C TRP A 418 -32.94 -3.52 -2.62
N ARG A 419 -31.66 -3.49 -2.97
CA ARG A 419 -31.21 -3.61 -4.37
C ARG A 419 -31.48 -5.00 -4.93
N LEU A 420 -31.15 -6.05 -4.19
CA LEU A 420 -31.39 -7.42 -4.62
C LEU A 420 -32.89 -7.73 -4.71
N ILE A 421 -33.69 -7.34 -3.72
CA ILE A 421 -35.14 -7.54 -3.77
C ILE A 421 -35.77 -6.84 -4.96
N ARG A 422 -35.38 -5.59 -5.25
CA ARG A 422 -35.89 -4.88 -6.44
C ARG A 422 -35.48 -5.57 -7.74
N MET A 423 -34.25 -6.06 -7.84
CA MET A 423 -33.78 -6.82 -9.00
C MET A 423 -34.57 -8.12 -9.20
N LEU A 424 -34.77 -8.90 -8.13
CA LEU A 424 -35.52 -10.16 -8.18
C LEU A 424 -37.00 -9.94 -8.49
N ARG A 425 -37.60 -8.90 -7.89
CA ARG A 425 -38.98 -8.52 -8.18
C ARG A 425 -39.19 -8.16 -9.64
N GLU A 426 -38.28 -7.40 -10.23
CA GLU A 426 -38.35 -7.06 -11.65
C GLU A 426 -38.17 -8.31 -12.53
N ARG A 427 -37.12 -9.10 -12.25
CA ARG A 427 -36.76 -10.30 -13.02
C ARG A 427 -37.87 -11.35 -13.05
N HIS A 428 -38.54 -11.56 -11.91
CA HIS A 428 -39.57 -12.59 -11.78
C HIS A 428 -40.99 -12.03 -11.69
N ARG A 429 -41.17 -10.73 -11.90
CA ARG A 429 -42.46 -10.01 -11.79
C ARG A 429 -43.18 -10.26 -10.47
N TRP A 430 -42.43 -10.38 -9.37
CA TRP A 430 -42.99 -10.71 -8.05
C TRP A 430 -43.70 -9.52 -7.40
N SER A 431 -44.88 -9.81 -6.83
CA SER A 431 -45.55 -8.91 -5.90
C SER A 431 -44.80 -8.84 -4.56
N TRP A 432 -45.17 -7.88 -3.71
CA TRP A 432 -44.65 -7.84 -2.35
C TRP A 432 -45.09 -9.05 -1.50
N GLY A 433 -46.26 -9.62 -1.79
CA GLY A 433 -46.75 -10.84 -1.15
C GLY A 433 -45.84 -12.02 -1.44
N ASP A 434 -45.40 -12.17 -2.70
CA ASP A 434 -44.49 -13.25 -3.11
C ASP A 434 -43.11 -13.13 -2.44
N VAL A 435 -42.61 -11.90 -2.33
CA VAL A 435 -41.34 -11.63 -1.63
C VAL A 435 -41.45 -12.00 -0.16
N ARG A 436 -42.53 -11.61 0.54
CA ARG A 436 -42.73 -12.00 1.93
C ARG A 436 -42.84 -13.52 2.07
N ARG A 437 -43.63 -14.19 1.23
CA ARG A 437 -43.78 -15.65 1.26
C ARG A 437 -42.44 -16.38 1.08
N ARG A 438 -41.56 -15.88 0.21
CA ARG A 438 -40.26 -16.50 -0.08
C ARG A 438 -39.18 -16.18 0.95
N PHE A 439 -39.12 -14.95 1.41
CA PHE A 439 -38.01 -14.45 2.23
C PHE A 439 -38.40 -14.19 3.69
N THR A 440 -39.53 -14.67 4.18
CA THR A 440 -39.85 -14.66 5.62
C THR A 440 -40.09 -16.07 6.15
N THR A 441 -39.76 -16.29 7.42
CA THR A 441 -40.16 -17.48 8.18
C THR A 441 -41.63 -17.40 8.58
N ALA A 442 -42.23 -18.51 9.02
CA ALA A 442 -43.58 -18.52 9.61
C ALA A 442 -43.75 -17.47 10.72
N ASN A 443 -42.70 -17.19 11.48
CA ASN A 443 -42.69 -16.21 12.58
C ASN A 443 -42.39 -14.77 12.10
N GLY A 444 -42.47 -14.48 10.80
CA GLY A 444 -42.28 -13.14 10.23
C GLY A 444 -40.83 -12.62 10.16
N ARG A 445 -39.82 -13.41 10.56
CA ARG A 445 -38.40 -13.02 10.43
C ARG A 445 -37.92 -13.14 8.98
N TRP A 446 -37.18 -12.13 8.51
CA TRP A 446 -36.56 -12.17 7.19
C TRP A 446 -35.46 -13.24 7.11
N ARG A 447 -35.58 -14.12 6.11
CA ARG A 447 -34.55 -15.09 5.72
C ARG A 447 -33.45 -14.37 4.93
N PRO A 448 -32.19 -14.82 5.04
CA PRO A 448 -31.14 -14.37 4.15
C PRO A 448 -31.47 -14.63 2.67
N ILE A 449 -30.98 -13.77 1.78
CA ILE A 449 -31.07 -14.02 0.34
C ILE A 449 -29.98 -15.03 0.00
N ALA A 450 -30.38 -16.20 -0.51
CA ALA A 450 -29.48 -17.27 -0.89
C ALA A 450 -29.90 -17.93 -2.21
N ALA A 451 -28.92 -18.47 -2.93
CA ALA A 451 -29.11 -19.29 -4.13
C ALA A 451 -27.99 -20.36 -4.20
N ASP A 452 -28.35 -21.61 -4.48
CA ASP A 452 -27.44 -22.76 -4.58
C ASP A 452 -26.39 -22.83 -3.47
N GLY A 453 -26.84 -22.73 -2.21
CA GLY A 453 -25.98 -22.78 -1.03
C GLY A 453 -25.13 -21.52 -0.79
N ILE A 454 -25.20 -20.50 -1.65
CA ILE A 454 -24.52 -19.23 -1.46
C ILE A 454 -25.46 -18.22 -0.82
N GLU A 455 -25.15 -17.83 0.42
CA GLU A 455 -25.86 -16.79 1.15
C GLU A 455 -25.20 -15.41 0.98
N LEU A 456 -26.03 -14.38 0.86
CA LEU A 456 -25.57 -12.99 0.94
C LEU A 456 -24.91 -12.72 2.29
N PHE A 457 -23.64 -12.31 2.24
CA PHE A 457 -22.94 -11.86 3.42
C PHE A 457 -23.56 -10.58 4.03
N ARG A 458 -23.84 -10.64 5.34
CA ARG A 458 -24.36 -9.52 6.12
C ARG A 458 -23.22 -8.69 6.69
N ILE A 459 -22.99 -7.49 6.15
CA ILE A 459 -21.94 -6.61 6.65
C ILE A 459 -22.19 -6.16 8.09
N ALA A 460 -23.46 -6.08 8.52
CA ALA A 460 -23.83 -5.70 9.87
C ALA A 460 -23.38 -6.72 10.93
N SER A 461 -23.12 -7.98 10.56
CA SER A 461 -22.66 -9.00 11.51
C SER A 461 -21.17 -8.87 11.83
N VAL A 462 -20.42 -8.03 11.11
CA VAL A 462 -18.99 -7.82 11.37
C VAL A 462 -18.82 -7.07 12.68
N THR A 463 -18.07 -7.69 13.60
CA THR A 463 -17.68 -7.06 14.85
C THR A 463 -16.77 -5.87 14.58
N VAL A 464 -17.23 -4.70 15.01
CA VAL A 464 -16.43 -3.47 14.99
C VAL A 464 -15.50 -3.48 16.20
N SER A 465 -14.20 -3.33 15.96
CA SER A 465 -13.19 -3.35 17.02
C SER A 465 -12.17 -2.25 16.80
N ARG A 466 -11.75 -1.56 17.88
CA ARG A 466 -10.70 -0.55 17.76
C ARG A 466 -9.38 -1.20 17.38
N TYR A 467 -8.67 -0.59 16.44
CA TYR A 467 -7.34 -1.06 16.07
C TYR A 467 -6.34 -0.73 17.18
N ARG A 468 -5.48 -1.69 17.52
CA ARG A 468 -4.44 -1.50 18.52
C ARG A 468 -3.32 -0.62 17.96
N TYR A 469 -2.98 0.45 18.65
CA TYR A 469 -1.80 1.25 18.29
C TYR A 469 -0.53 0.43 18.52
N ARG A 470 0.27 0.25 17.46
CA ARG A 470 1.49 -0.58 17.45
C ARG A 470 2.78 0.24 17.47
N ALA A 471 2.73 1.55 17.18
CA ALA A 471 3.88 2.46 17.22
C ALA A 471 5.12 1.89 16.51
N SER A 472 6.29 1.96 17.16
CA SER A 472 7.56 1.36 16.73
C SER A 472 7.63 -0.16 16.93
N THR A 473 6.63 -0.81 17.53
CA THR A 473 6.60 -2.25 17.84
C THR A 473 6.08 -3.10 16.67
N ILE A 474 6.11 -2.57 15.44
CA ILE A 474 5.74 -3.34 14.24
C ILE A 474 6.94 -4.24 13.88
N PRO A 475 6.82 -5.58 13.96
CA PRO A 475 7.93 -6.46 13.70
C PRO A 475 8.32 -6.42 12.22
N ASN A 476 9.60 -6.29 11.96
CA ASN A 476 10.20 -6.51 10.66
C ASN A 476 10.17 -8.01 10.31
N PRO A 477 9.87 -8.43 9.06
CA PRO A 477 10.12 -9.79 8.57
C PRO A 477 11.47 -10.42 8.89
N TRP A 478 12.53 -9.61 8.98
CA TRP A 478 13.94 -10.02 9.04
C TRP A 478 14.61 -9.82 10.39
N GLN A 479 13.87 -9.41 11.42
CA GLN A 479 14.37 -9.43 12.78
C GLN A 479 13.99 -10.78 13.41
N PRO A 480 14.93 -11.49 14.07
CA PRO A 480 14.55 -12.60 14.92
C PRO A 480 13.57 -12.09 15.98
N ALA A 481 12.53 -12.87 16.29
CA ALA A 481 11.69 -12.55 17.43
C ALA A 481 12.61 -12.46 18.64
N ASN A 482 12.66 -11.30 19.31
CA ASN A 482 13.32 -11.23 20.61
C ASN A 482 12.65 -12.30 21.49
N PRO A 483 13.41 -13.23 22.10
CA PRO A 483 12.85 -14.05 23.16
C PRO A 483 12.35 -13.07 24.22
N VAL A 484 11.05 -13.14 24.48
CA VAL A 484 10.35 -12.35 25.50
C VAL A 484 10.87 -12.73 26.87
#